data_AF-A0A3D3G1W1-F1
#
_entry.id   AF-A0A3D3G1W1-F1
#
_cell.length_a   1.000
_cell.length_b   1.000
_cell.length_c   1.000
_cell.angle_alpha   90.00
_cell.angle_beta   90.00
_cell.angle_gamma   90.00
#
_symmetry.space_group_name_H-M   'P 1'
#
loop_
_entity.id
_entity.type
_entity.pdbx_description
1 polymer ?
#
loop_
_entity_poly.entity_id
_entity_poly.type
_entity_poly.pdbx_seq_one_letter_code
_entity_poly.pdbx_strand_id
1 'polypeptide(L)'
;MFEYELDSLEGLEESQKAFYEEKDGKFVLKVKGIPQPQNDDGLRKKVDELLAEKKAEQQKRKEAEEQARKEAEENARKNGNIEALEKSWGEKFTARETELLNEKQALEAQVYKLTVGSKATELAAKLAVPGSDSVLLPHISNRLQVETVDGEIKIRVLDLQGKPSALSIEDLEKEFRANEAFKPLIRASNASGSGASGGQGGGATKKPSEMNQTERADWQKNDPEGFAQAVASGAFNPI
;
A
#
# COMPACT_ATOMS: atom_id res chain seq x y z
N MET A 1 22.25 -28.09 0.11
CA MET A 1 22.88 -26.87 0.65
C MET A 1 22.85 -27.03 2.17
N PHE A 2 23.96 -26.80 2.87
CA PHE A 2 23.94 -26.86 4.34
C PHE A 2 23.37 -25.55 4.89
N GLU A 3 22.43 -25.65 5.81
CA GLU A 3 21.95 -24.49 6.57
C GLU A 3 22.79 -24.35 7.84
N TYR A 4 22.94 -23.12 8.30
CA TYR A 4 23.74 -22.84 9.49
C TYR A 4 23.08 -23.37 10.77
N GLU A 5 21.75 -23.31 10.81
CA GLU A 5 20.90 -23.64 11.96
C GLU A 5 19.64 -24.37 11.46
N LEU A 6 19.25 -25.45 12.14
CA LEU A 6 18.07 -26.26 11.82
C LEU A 6 17.23 -26.49 13.08
N ASP A 7 15.91 -26.46 12.91
CA ASP A 7 14.98 -26.79 14.00
C ASP A 7 14.85 -28.31 14.23
N SER A 8 15.18 -29.14 13.23
CA SER A 8 15.24 -30.59 13.36
C SER A 8 16.26 -31.23 12.42
N LEU A 9 16.70 -32.45 12.74
CA LEU A 9 17.56 -33.28 11.87
C LEU A 9 16.76 -34.27 11.01
N GLU A 10 15.44 -34.13 10.98
CA GLU A 10 14.56 -35.02 10.22
C GLU A 10 14.73 -34.79 8.72
N GLY A 11 14.93 -35.87 7.96
CA GLY A 11 15.16 -35.79 6.51
C GLY A 11 16.61 -35.57 6.08
N LEU A 12 17.55 -35.38 7.02
CA LEU A 12 18.99 -35.38 6.72
C LEU A 12 19.57 -36.79 6.68
N GLU A 13 20.54 -37.01 5.80
CA GLU A 13 21.33 -38.24 5.78
C GLU A 13 22.20 -38.37 7.05
N GLU A 14 22.47 -39.59 7.51
CA GLU A 14 23.24 -39.83 8.74
C GLU A 14 24.65 -39.21 8.69
N SER A 15 25.25 -39.18 7.49
CA SER A 15 26.52 -38.50 7.20
C SER A 15 26.43 -36.99 7.41
N GLN A 16 25.28 -36.38 7.12
CA GLN A 16 25.04 -34.94 7.26
C GLN A 16 24.75 -34.57 8.71
N LYS A 17 23.98 -35.39 9.44
CA LYS A 17 23.69 -35.20 10.88
C LYS A 17 24.96 -35.13 11.74
N ALA A 18 25.99 -35.89 11.39
CA ALA A 18 27.27 -35.87 12.11
C ALA A 18 27.92 -34.47 12.17
N PHE A 19 27.63 -33.63 11.16
CA PHE A 19 28.13 -32.27 11.08
C PHE A 19 27.31 -31.25 11.88
N TYR A 20 26.21 -31.63 12.55
CA TYR A 20 25.44 -30.71 13.41
C TYR A 20 25.64 -31.04 14.91
N GLU A 21 25.56 -30.03 15.77
CA GLU A 21 25.49 -30.13 17.23
C GLU A 21 24.26 -29.40 17.77
N GLU A 22 23.66 -29.93 18.83
CA GLU A 22 22.53 -29.29 19.51
C GLU A 22 23.01 -28.16 20.42
N LYS A 23 22.49 -26.95 20.22
CA LYS A 23 22.71 -25.75 21.05
C LYS A 23 21.41 -24.96 21.20
N ASP A 24 21.05 -24.65 22.44
CA ASP A 24 19.86 -23.85 22.78
C ASP A 24 18.55 -24.33 22.12
N GLY A 25 18.40 -25.64 21.96
CA GLY A 25 17.21 -26.28 21.36
C GLY A 25 17.19 -26.31 19.83
N LYS A 26 18.31 -25.99 19.17
CA LYS A 26 18.48 -26.03 17.71
C LYS A 26 19.74 -26.77 17.29
N PHE A 27 19.80 -27.25 16.05
CA PHE A 27 20.93 -27.98 15.50
C PHE A 27 21.81 -27.04 14.64
N VAL A 28 23.03 -26.75 15.11
CA VAL A 28 23.96 -25.81 14.47
C VAL A 28 25.11 -26.56 13.79
N LEU A 29 25.51 -26.12 12.60
CA LEU A 29 26.58 -26.75 11.82
C LEU A 29 27.95 -26.59 12.52
N LYS A 30 28.63 -27.71 12.79
CA LYS A 30 30.00 -27.80 13.32
C LYS A 30 31.01 -27.35 12.26
N VAL A 31 31.27 -26.06 12.17
CA VAL A 31 32.33 -25.52 11.30
C VAL A 31 33.57 -25.19 12.12
N LYS A 32 34.67 -25.88 11.84
CA LYS A 32 35.97 -25.62 12.50
C LYS A 32 36.55 -24.29 12.01
N GLY A 33 36.82 -23.37 12.93
CA GLY A 33 37.48 -22.08 12.63
C GLY A 33 36.54 -20.89 12.44
N ILE A 34 35.22 -21.08 12.48
CA ILE A 34 34.26 -19.98 12.56
C ILE A 34 34.05 -19.64 14.04
N PRO A 35 34.24 -18.38 14.47
CA PRO A 35 33.83 -17.94 15.79
C PRO A 35 32.34 -18.25 15.95
N GLN A 36 31.99 -19.04 16.97
CA GLN A 36 30.59 -19.29 17.34
C GLN A 36 29.87 -17.94 17.46
N PRO A 37 28.60 -17.81 17.02
CA PRO A 37 27.83 -16.58 17.18
C PRO A 37 27.82 -16.28 18.66
N GLN A 38 28.59 -15.26 19.03
CA GLN A 38 28.64 -14.83 20.41
C GLN A 38 27.28 -14.23 20.71
N ASN A 39 26.84 -14.41 21.95
CA ASN A 39 25.57 -13.87 22.42
C ASN A 39 25.63 -12.33 22.29
N ASP A 40 24.99 -11.77 21.25
CA ASP A 40 25.01 -10.34 20.93
C ASP A 40 24.31 -9.49 22.01
N ASP A 41 23.71 -10.11 23.02
CA ASP A 41 23.08 -9.48 24.17
C ASP A 41 23.99 -8.45 24.87
N GLY A 42 25.28 -8.73 25.00
CA GLY A 42 26.24 -7.77 25.56
C GLY A 42 26.43 -6.53 24.68
N LEU A 43 26.47 -6.73 23.36
CA LEU A 43 26.59 -5.66 22.38
C LEU A 43 25.30 -4.84 22.30
N ARG A 44 24.13 -5.49 22.28
CA ARG A 44 22.80 -4.84 22.30
C ARG A 44 22.62 -3.98 23.55
N LYS A 45 22.94 -4.52 24.74
CA LYS A 45 22.92 -3.75 26.00
C LYS A 45 23.82 -2.51 25.93
N LYS A 46 25.02 -2.64 25.37
CA LYS A 46 25.95 -1.52 25.20
C LYS A 46 25.43 -0.48 24.21
N VAL A 47 24.81 -0.92 23.12
CA VAL A 47 24.16 -0.03 22.14
C VAL A 47 23.01 0.73 22.81
N ASP A 48 22.15 0.04 23.56
CA ASP A 48 21.03 0.66 24.26
C ASP A 48 21.50 1.66 25.33
N GLU A 49 22.55 1.31 26.09
CA GLU A 49 23.19 2.19 27.06
C GLU A 49 23.75 3.45 26.39
N LEU A 50 24.51 3.29 25.30
CA LEU A 50 25.06 4.42 24.55
C LEU A 50 23.97 5.30 23.94
N LEU A 51 22.86 4.72 23.47
CA LEU A 51 21.72 5.47 22.97
C LEU A 51 21.01 6.24 24.08
N ALA A 52 20.86 5.63 25.27
CA ALA A 52 20.28 6.28 26.44
C ALA A 52 21.16 7.44 26.92
N GLU A 53 22.47 7.22 27.05
CA GLU A 53 23.44 8.24 27.43
C GLU A 53 23.45 9.40 26.43
N LYS A 54 23.50 9.11 25.13
CA LYS A 54 23.45 10.14 24.09
C LYS A 54 22.17 10.96 24.15
N LYS A 55 21.01 10.34 24.38
CA LYS A 55 19.74 11.05 24.56
C LYS A 55 19.76 11.93 25.81
N ALA A 56 20.26 11.41 26.93
CA ALA A 56 20.36 12.15 28.18
C ALA A 56 21.30 13.36 28.05
N GLU A 57 22.45 13.18 27.42
CA GLU A 57 23.41 14.25 27.14
C GLU A 57 22.84 15.29 26.17
N GLN A 58 22.16 14.85 25.11
CA GLN A 58 21.48 15.76 24.19
C GLN A 58 20.40 16.57 24.91
N GLN A 59 19.65 15.96 25.82
CA GLN A 59 18.62 16.63 26.60
C GLN A 59 19.23 17.67 27.55
N LYS A 60 20.28 17.30 28.29
CA LYS A 60 21.01 18.24 29.16
C LYS A 60 21.58 19.42 28.40
N ARG A 61 22.12 19.20 27.20
CA ARG A 61 22.63 20.29 26.34
C ARG A 61 21.52 21.25 25.92
N LYS A 62 20.36 20.73 25.52
CA LYS A 62 19.20 21.56 25.17
C LYS A 62 18.71 22.37 26.37
N GLU A 63 18.61 21.75 27.55
CA GLU A 63 18.20 22.43 28.78
C GLU A 63 19.20 23.53 29.19
N ALA A 64 20.50 23.24 29.11
CA ALA A 64 21.54 24.22 29.40
C ALA A 64 21.54 25.39 28.40
N GLU A 65 21.35 25.12 27.11
CA GLU A 65 21.24 26.14 26.07
C GLU A 65 19.99 27.01 26.27
N GLU A 66 18.85 26.40 26.60
CA GLU A 66 17.62 27.14 26.87
C GLU A 66 17.73 28.01 28.12
N GLN A 67 18.38 27.50 29.17
CA GLN A 67 18.63 28.24 30.40
C GLN A 67 19.58 29.43 30.15
N ALA A 68 20.70 29.21 29.44
CA ALA A 68 21.62 30.27 29.06
C ALA A 68 20.94 31.35 28.21
N ARG A 69 20.04 30.95 27.29
CA ARG A 69 19.25 31.89 26.47
C ARG A 69 18.30 32.73 27.33
N LYS A 70 17.60 32.12 28.29
CA LYS A 70 16.71 32.83 29.23
C LYS A 70 17.46 33.85 30.08
N GLU A 71 18.62 33.46 30.61
CA GLU A 71 19.47 34.33 31.42
C GLU A 71 20.03 35.51 30.60
N ALA A 72 20.47 35.25 29.36
CA ALA A 72 20.93 36.29 28.44
C ALA A 72 19.82 37.29 28.10
N GLU A 73 18.60 36.81 27.84
CA GLU A 73 17.43 37.66 27.57
C GLU A 73 17.01 38.47 28.79
N GLU A 74 17.01 37.87 30.00
CA GLU A 74 16.68 38.59 31.23
C GLU A 74 17.72 39.67 31.54
N ASN A 75 19.00 39.40 31.32
CA ASN A 75 20.08 40.37 31.45
C ASN A 75 19.96 41.49 30.41
N ALA A 76 19.65 41.16 29.15
CA ALA A 76 19.43 42.15 28.10
C ALA A 76 18.24 43.07 28.44
N ARG A 77 17.14 42.49 28.96
CA ARG A 77 15.97 43.25 29.41
C ARG A 77 16.28 44.17 30.59
N LYS A 78 17.00 43.67 31.60
CA LYS A 78 17.39 44.46 32.79
C LYS A 78 18.35 45.60 32.45
N ASN A 79 19.24 45.37 31.49
CA ASN A 79 20.28 46.34 31.11
C ASN A 79 19.87 47.24 29.93
N GLY A 80 18.64 47.13 29.43
CA GLY A 80 18.15 47.91 28.30
C GLY A 80 18.91 47.66 26.99
N ASN A 81 19.51 46.48 26.82
CA ASN A 81 20.22 46.10 25.59
C ASN A 81 19.21 45.68 24.51
N ILE A 82 18.68 46.68 23.81
CA ILE A 82 17.64 46.51 22.79
C ILE A 82 18.15 45.67 21.62
N GLU A 83 19.40 45.84 21.20
CA GLU A 83 19.99 45.08 20.07
C GLU A 83 20.07 43.57 20.37
N ALA A 84 20.49 43.20 21.58
CA ALA A 84 20.49 41.80 22.02
C ALA A 84 19.07 41.22 22.11
N LEU A 85 18.10 42.04 22.53
CA LEU A 85 16.70 41.65 22.60
C LEU A 85 16.12 41.44 21.19
N GLU A 86 16.31 42.39 20.28
CA GLU A 86 15.88 42.30 18.87
C GLU A 86 16.46 41.06 18.19
N LYS A 87 17.75 40.78 18.39
CA LYS A 87 18.38 39.57 17.87
C LYS A 87 17.70 38.31 18.43
N SER A 88 17.49 38.25 19.75
CA SER A 88 16.82 37.11 20.40
C SER A 88 15.39 36.90 19.88
N TRP A 89 14.62 37.97 19.67
CA TRP A 89 13.28 37.88 19.10
C TRP A 89 13.30 37.48 17.63
N GLY A 90 14.23 38.00 16.83
CA GLY A 90 14.41 37.60 15.43
C GLY A 90 14.73 36.11 15.29
N GLU A 91 15.62 35.59 16.14
CA GLU A 91 15.94 34.15 16.21
C GLU A 91 14.71 33.32 16.62
N LYS A 92 13.97 33.73 17.65
CA LYS A 92 12.72 33.06 18.07
C LYS A 92 11.67 33.06 16.97
N PHE A 93 11.49 34.19 16.29
CA PHE A 93 10.53 34.33 15.21
C PHE A 93 10.88 33.40 14.05
N THR A 94 12.13 33.42 13.59
CA THR A 94 12.63 32.56 12.51
C THR A 94 12.51 31.08 12.87
N ALA A 95 12.86 30.71 14.12
CA ALA A 95 12.70 29.35 14.61
C ALA A 95 11.24 28.91 14.61
N ARG A 96 10.33 29.77 15.09
CA ARG A 96 8.89 29.48 15.12
C ARG A 96 8.28 29.39 13.73
N GLU A 97 8.69 30.27 12.81
CA GLU A 97 8.29 30.21 11.41
C GLU A 97 8.72 28.89 10.77
N THR A 98 9.97 28.49 10.98
CA THR A 98 10.49 27.20 10.49
C THR A 98 9.73 26.02 11.09
N GLU A 99 9.45 26.04 12.40
CA GLU A 99 8.68 25.00 13.08
C GLU A 99 7.26 24.88 12.50
N LEU A 100 6.55 26.00 12.35
CA LEU A 100 5.20 26.03 11.80
C LEU A 100 5.17 25.58 10.33
N LEU A 101 6.18 25.93 9.53
CA LEU A 101 6.32 25.46 8.16
C LEU A 101 6.51 23.94 8.11
N ASN A 102 7.37 23.39 8.97
CA ASN A 102 7.59 21.95 9.07
C ASN A 102 6.32 21.21 9.54
N GLU A 103 5.64 21.74 10.55
CA GLU A 103 4.39 21.19 11.06
C GLU A 103 3.30 21.21 9.98
N LYS A 104 3.17 22.33 9.26
CA LYS A 104 2.25 22.46 8.12
C LYS A 104 2.54 21.42 7.04
N GLN A 105 3.80 21.27 6.61
CA GLN A 105 4.18 20.27 5.61
C GLN A 105 3.89 18.84 6.08
N ALA A 106 4.16 18.54 7.35
CA ALA A 106 3.87 17.23 7.93
C ALA A 106 2.37 16.95 7.97
N LEU A 107 1.55 17.94 8.34
CA LEU A 107 0.09 17.85 8.33
C LEU A 107 -0.45 17.69 6.91
N GLU A 108 0.03 18.47 5.95
CA GLU A 108 -0.34 18.36 4.53
C GLU A 108 -0.04 16.96 3.98
N ALA A 109 1.14 16.41 4.29
CA ALA A 109 1.51 15.04 3.89
C ALA A 109 0.61 13.98 4.54
N GLN A 110 0.24 14.15 5.83
CA GLN A 110 -0.69 13.26 6.52
C GLN A 110 -2.09 13.33 5.91
N VAL A 111 -2.60 14.53 5.66
CA VAL A 111 -3.89 14.75 4.99
C VAL A 111 -3.88 14.07 3.63
N TYR A 112 -2.85 14.28 2.81
CA TYR A 112 -2.72 13.62 1.52
C TYR A 112 -2.74 12.10 1.65
N LYS A 113 -1.95 11.51 2.55
CA LYS A 113 -1.89 10.07 2.76
C LYS A 113 -3.24 9.48 3.18
N LEU A 114 -3.93 10.13 4.12
CA LEU A 114 -5.21 9.65 4.64
C LEU A 114 -6.37 9.85 3.66
N THR A 115 -6.26 10.77 2.71
CA THR A 115 -7.30 11.06 1.72
C THR A 115 -6.96 10.46 0.37
N VAL A 116 -6.21 11.20 -0.46
CA VAL A 116 -5.79 10.78 -1.81
C VAL A 116 -5.04 9.45 -1.76
N GLY A 117 -4.08 9.28 -0.85
CA GLY A 117 -3.31 8.04 -0.72
C GLY A 117 -4.22 6.84 -0.45
N SER A 118 -5.08 6.92 0.57
CA SER A 118 -6.03 5.86 0.89
C SER A 118 -6.99 5.58 -0.26
N LYS A 119 -7.57 6.61 -0.90
CA LYS A 119 -8.52 6.42 -2.00
C LYS A 119 -7.87 5.87 -3.25
N ALA A 120 -6.64 6.29 -3.57
CA ALA A 120 -5.86 5.77 -4.68
C ALA A 120 -5.52 4.30 -4.45
N THR A 121 -5.13 3.90 -3.24
CA THR A 121 -4.90 2.50 -2.87
C THR A 121 -6.17 1.67 -3.01
N GLU A 122 -7.32 2.17 -2.54
CA GLU A 122 -8.62 1.51 -2.71
C GLU A 122 -8.96 1.31 -4.19
N LEU A 123 -8.82 2.35 -5.02
CA LEU A 123 -9.06 2.27 -6.46
C LEU A 123 -8.10 1.32 -7.16
N ALA A 124 -6.81 1.38 -6.84
CA ALA A 124 -5.79 0.51 -7.41
C ALA A 124 -6.11 -0.96 -7.10
N ALA A 125 -6.41 -1.29 -5.84
CA ALA A 125 -6.80 -2.64 -5.45
C ALA A 125 -8.10 -3.10 -6.11
N LYS A 126 -9.07 -2.19 -6.31
CA LYS A 126 -10.34 -2.47 -7.00
C LYS A 126 -10.15 -2.72 -8.50
N LEU A 127 -9.22 -2.01 -9.13
CA LEU A 127 -8.99 -2.03 -10.58
C LEU A 127 -8.01 -3.12 -11.00
N ALA A 128 -6.96 -3.35 -10.21
CA ALA A 128 -5.86 -4.22 -10.58
C ALA A 128 -6.23 -5.70 -10.50
N VAL A 129 -5.56 -6.51 -11.31
CA VAL A 129 -5.44 -7.95 -11.07
C VAL A 129 -4.68 -8.15 -9.74
N PRO A 130 -5.07 -9.11 -8.89
CA PRO A 130 -4.40 -9.33 -7.60
C PRO A 130 -2.88 -9.41 -7.73
N GLY A 131 -2.17 -8.60 -6.92
CA GLY A 131 -0.70 -8.51 -6.92
C GLY A 131 -0.10 -7.48 -7.88
N SER A 132 -0.92 -6.72 -8.62
CA SER A 132 -0.46 -5.68 -9.56
C SER A 132 -0.92 -4.25 -9.21
N ASP A 133 -1.58 -4.07 -8.07
CA ASP A 133 -2.11 -2.81 -7.58
C ASP A 133 -1.03 -1.72 -7.39
N SER A 134 0.16 -2.13 -6.94
CA SER A 134 1.31 -1.23 -6.78
C SER A 134 1.77 -0.57 -8.08
N VAL A 135 1.46 -1.17 -9.24
CA VAL A 135 1.82 -0.63 -10.57
C VAL A 135 0.83 0.46 -10.99
N LEU A 136 -0.47 0.31 -10.67
CA LEU A 136 -1.49 1.31 -11.01
C LEU A 136 -1.48 2.50 -10.02
N LEU A 137 -1.05 2.26 -8.78
CA LEU A 137 -1.12 3.24 -7.70
C LEU A 137 -0.48 4.60 -8.03
N PRO A 138 0.74 4.70 -8.60
CA PRO A 138 1.33 5.99 -8.94
C PRO A 138 0.53 6.75 -10.01
N HIS A 139 -0.02 6.03 -10.99
CA HIS A 139 -0.81 6.62 -12.06
C HIS A 139 -2.16 7.13 -11.55
N ILE A 140 -2.83 6.39 -10.66
CA ILE A 140 -4.09 6.81 -10.05
C ILE A 140 -3.84 7.98 -9.09
N SER A 141 -2.78 7.91 -8.26
CA SER A 141 -2.44 8.98 -7.30
C SER A 141 -2.16 10.31 -8.01
N ASN A 142 -1.42 10.29 -9.12
CA ASN A 142 -1.14 11.49 -9.92
C ASN A 142 -2.38 12.12 -10.57
N ARG A 143 -3.52 11.42 -10.57
CA ARG A 143 -4.80 11.89 -11.10
C ARG A 143 -5.75 12.37 -10.00
N LEU A 144 -5.30 12.41 -8.75
CA LEU A 144 -6.09 12.81 -7.60
C LEU A 144 -5.38 13.92 -6.82
N GLN A 145 -6.15 14.89 -6.34
CA GLN A 145 -5.64 15.99 -5.52
C GLN A 145 -6.57 16.24 -4.34
N VAL A 146 -5.99 16.66 -3.22
CA VAL A 146 -6.74 17.18 -2.08
C VAL A 146 -7.21 18.60 -2.41
N GLU A 147 -8.50 18.84 -2.30
CA GLU A 147 -9.10 20.16 -2.47
C GLU A 147 -9.90 20.51 -1.22
N THR A 148 -9.65 21.69 -0.64
CA THR A 148 -10.45 22.20 0.46
C THR A 148 -11.54 23.11 -0.09
N VAL A 149 -12.80 22.71 0.07
CA VAL A 149 -13.98 23.47 -0.35
C VAL A 149 -14.81 23.76 0.89
N ASP A 150 -15.04 25.03 1.18
CA ASP A 150 -15.82 25.48 2.36
C ASP A 150 -15.30 24.95 3.71
N GLY A 151 -13.98 24.72 3.80
CA GLY A 151 -13.34 24.15 5.00
C GLY A 151 -13.40 22.62 5.10
N GLU A 152 -14.05 21.95 4.16
CA GLU A 152 -14.10 20.49 4.07
C GLU A 152 -13.04 19.96 3.09
N ILE A 153 -12.37 18.88 3.47
CA ILE A 153 -11.41 18.20 2.60
C ILE A 153 -12.15 17.27 1.65
N LYS A 154 -11.97 17.49 0.34
CA LYS A 154 -12.54 16.68 -0.76
C LYS A 154 -11.43 16.21 -1.69
N ILE A 155 -11.74 15.20 -2.49
CA ILE A 155 -10.82 14.69 -3.52
C ILE A 155 -11.27 15.23 -4.88
N ARG A 156 -10.38 15.93 -5.56
CA ARG A 156 -10.54 16.44 -6.93
C ARG A 156 -9.80 15.53 -7.90
N VAL A 157 -10.46 15.17 -9.01
CA VAL A 157 -9.81 14.44 -10.10
C VAL A 157 -9.11 15.43 -11.03
N LEU A 158 -7.86 15.11 -11.38
CA LEU A 158 -7.07 15.86 -12.35
C LEU A 158 -7.21 15.27 -13.75
N ASP A 159 -6.99 16.09 -14.77
CA ASP A 159 -6.87 15.63 -16.15
C ASP A 159 -5.45 15.08 -16.45
N LEU A 160 -5.20 14.71 -17.70
CA LEU A 160 -3.89 14.20 -18.16
C LEU A 160 -2.77 15.26 -18.12
N GLN A 161 -3.12 16.55 -18.02
CA GLN A 161 -2.18 17.65 -17.87
C GLN A 161 -1.90 18.00 -16.39
N GLY A 162 -2.53 17.26 -15.46
CA GLY A 162 -2.43 17.53 -14.03
C GLY A 162 -3.26 18.72 -13.56
N LYS A 163 -4.26 19.16 -14.34
CA LYS A 163 -5.14 20.28 -13.99
C LYS A 163 -6.45 19.78 -13.37
N PRO A 164 -7.05 20.53 -12.43
CA PRO A 164 -8.36 20.20 -11.88
C PRO A 164 -9.42 20.00 -12.97
N SER A 165 -10.21 18.94 -12.85
CA SER A 165 -11.26 18.60 -13.81
C SER A 165 -12.63 18.44 -13.13
N ALA A 166 -13.68 18.40 -13.96
CA ALA A 166 -15.05 18.09 -13.52
C ALA A 166 -15.33 16.58 -13.42
N LEU A 167 -14.32 15.73 -13.66
CA LEU A 167 -14.49 14.28 -13.62
C LEU A 167 -14.75 13.79 -12.19
N SER A 168 -15.58 12.76 -12.07
CA SER A 168 -15.75 12.02 -10.82
C SER A 168 -14.70 10.91 -10.66
N ILE A 169 -14.62 10.34 -9.46
CA ILE A 169 -13.76 9.17 -9.19
C ILE A 169 -14.20 7.96 -10.04
N GLU A 170 -15.50 7.82 -10.27
CA GLU A 170 -16.06 6.77 -11.14
C GLU A 170 -15.69 6.98 -12.61
N ASP A 171 -15.63 8.23 -13.07
CA ASP A 171 -15.17 8.54 -14.42
C ASP A 171 -13.67 8.25 -14.58
N LEU A 172 -12.87 8.55 -13.56
CA LEU A 172 -11.47 8.13 -13.52
C LEU A 172 -11.34 6.60 -13.57
N GLU A 173 -12.17 5.86 -12.83
CA GLU A 173 -12.18 4.39 -12.87
C GLU A 173 -12.46 3.88 -14.29
N LYS A 174 -13.46 4.44 -14.98
CA LYS A 174 -13.79 4.08 -16.36
C LYS A 174 -12.64 4.39 -17.31
N GLU A 175 -11.98 5.53 -17.15
CA GLU A 175 -10.82 5.92 -17.95
C GLU A 175 -9.69 4.90 -17.84
N PHE A 176 -9.34 4.50 -16.61
CA PHE A 176 -8.29 3.49 -16.37
C PHE A 176 -8.66 2.12 -16.95
N ARG A 177 -9.94 1.72 -16.90
CA ARG A 177 -10.42 0.48 -17.52
C ARG A 177 -10.37 0.52 -19.04
N ALA A 178 -10.63 1.69 -19.64
CA ALA A 178 -10.63 1.87 -21.09
C ALA A 178 -9.21 2.05 -21.67
N ASN A 179 -8.22 2.40 -20.84
CA ASN A 179 -6.87 2.66 -21.29
C ASN A 179 -6.14 1.37 -21.71
N GLU A 180 -5.83 1.26 -23.00
CA GLU A 180 -5.14 0.11 -23.61
C GLU A 180 -3.84 -0.27 -22.89
N ALA A 181 -3.07 0.71 -22.40
CA ALA A 181 -1.79 0.46 -21.73
C ALA A 181 -1.97 -0.24 -20.37
N PHE A 182 -3.09 -0.02 -19.70
CA PHE A 182 -3.39 -0.62 -18.41
C PHE A 182 -4.20 -1.91 -18.51
N LYS A 183 -4.84 -2.20 -19.65
CA LYS A 183 -5.68 -3.40 -19.84
C LYS A 183 -5.07 -4.71 -19.31
N PRO A 184 -3.78 -5.04 -19.51
CA PRO A 184 -3.19 -6.28 -18.99
C PRO A 184 -3.16 -6.35 -17.45
N LEU A 185 -3.19 -5.19 -16.78
CA LEU A 185 -3.15 -5.06 -15.33
C LEU A 185 -4.54 -4.85 -14.72
N ILE A 186 -5.55 -4.56 -15.54
CA ILE A 186 -6.92 -4.31 -15.08
C ILE A 186 -7.68 -5.63 -15.00
N ARG A 187 -8.29 -5.89 -13.84
CA ARG A 187 -9.18 -7.04 -13.68
C ARG A 187 -10.40 -6.90 -14.59
N ALA A 188 -10.82 -8.02 -15.19
CA ALA A 188 -12.10 -8.09 -15.88
C ALA A 188 -13.22 -7.59 -14.95
N SER A 189 -14.14 -6.79 -15.47
CA SER A 189 -15.24 -6.27 -14.67
C SER A 189 -16.07 -7.43 -14.12
N ASN A 190 -16.16 -7.56 -12.80
CA ASN A 190 -17.06 -8.47 -12.09
C ASN A 190 -18.54 -8.06 -12.23
N ALA A 191 -18.91 -7.35 -13.30
CA ALA A 191 -20.29 -7.10 -13.67
C ALA A 191 -20.88 -8.42 -14.13
N SER A 192 -21.31 -9.24 -13.16
CA SER A 192 -22.17 -10.43 -13.30
C SER A 192 -22.24 -11.02 -14.71
N GLY A 193 -21.10 -11.45 -15.24
CA GLY A 193 -21.06 -12.39 -16.34
C GLY A 193 -21.31 -13.73 -15.68
N SER A 194 -22.55 -14.19 -15.78
CA SER A 194 -22.98 -15.56 -15.50
C SER A 194 -21.85 -16.55 -15.75
N GLY A 195 -21.43 -17.26 -14.70
CA GLY A 195 -20.30 -18.16 -14.74
C GLY A 195 -20.45 -19.20 -15.85
N ALA A 196 -19.57 -19.15 -16.84
CA ALA A 196 -19.24 -20.30 -17.65
C ALA A 196 -17.95 -20.90 -17.09
N SER A 197 -18.14 -21.77 -16.08
CA SER A 197 -17.13 -22.76 -15.70
C SER A 197 -16.85 -23.65 -16.92
N GLY A 198 -15.59 -24.00 -17.12
CA GLY A 198 -15.08 -24.64 -18.33
C GLY A 198 -15.86 -25.90 -18.72
N GLY A 199 -16.41 -25.87 -19.93
CA GLY A 199 -16.90 -27.02 -20.66
C GLY A 199 -16.41 -26.90 -22.10
N GLN A 200 -15.47 -27.76 -22.47
CA GLN A 200 -14.94 -27.92 -23.82
C GLN A 200 -16.10 -28.10 -24.82
N GLY A 201 -16.26 -27.17 -25.77
CA GLY A 201 -17.26 -27.31 -26.83
C GLY A 201 -17.39 -26.06 -27.68
N GLY A 202 -16.59 -25.98 -28.75
CA GLY A 202 -16.80 -24.98 -29.79
C GLY A 202 -18.14 -25.18 -30.47
N GLY A 203 -18.87 -24.09 -30.67
CA GLY A 203 -20.10 -24.09 -31.45
C GLY A 203 -20.88 -22.80 -31.23
N ALA A 204 -20.93 -21.96 -32.26
CA ALA A 204 -21.84 -20.83 -32.34
C ALA A 204 -23.25 -21.26 -31.88
N THR A 205 -23.92 -20.41 -31.09
CA THR A 205 -25.29 -20.63 -30.63
C THR A 205 -26.19 -20.81 -31.86
N LYS A 206 -26.51 -22.06 -32.20
CA LYS A 206 -27.43 -22.40 -33.29
C LYS A 206 -28.75 -21.71 -33.03
N LYS A 207 -29.38 -21.16 -34.07
CA LYS A 207 -30.72 -20.58 -33.94
C LYS A 207 -31.71 -21.68 -33.56
N PRO A 208 -32.80 -21.40 -32.83
CA PRO A 208 -33.84 -22.39 -32.52
C PRO A 208 -34.35 -23.17 -33.74
N SER A 209 -34.37 -22.54 -34.91
CA SER A 209 -34.72 -23.13 -36.21
C SER A 209 -33.76 -24.22 -36.69
N GLU A 210 -32.53 -24.26 -36.18
CA GLU A 210 -31.43 -25.15 -36.58
C GLU A 210 -31.17 -26.26 -35.56
N MET A 211 -31.93 -26.27 -34.45
CA MET A 211 -31.77 -27.26 -33.38
C MET A 211 -32.47 -28.57 -33.70
N ASN A 212 -31.76 -29.69 -33.50
CA ASN A 212 -32.31 -31.04 -33.56
C ASN A 212 -33.09 -31.40 -32.28
N GLN A 213 -33.75 -32.58 -32.27
CA GLN A 213 -34.61 -32.98 -31.14
C GLN A 213 -33.85 -33.14 -29.82
N THR A 214 -32.61 -33.62 -29.86
CA THR A 214 -31.77 -33.78 -28.65
C THR A 214 -31.37 -32.42 -28.09
N GLU A 215 -30.95 -31.49 -28.94
CA GLU A 215 -30.61 -30.10 -28.57
C GLU A 215 -31.82 -29.37 -27.98
N ARG A 216 -33.03 -29.59 -28.53
CA ARG A 216 -34.29 -29.05 -27.99
C ARG A 216 -34.62 -29.64 -26.61
N ALA A 217 -34.43 -30.94 -26.42
CA ALA A 217 -34.69 -31.60 -25.13
C ALA A 217 -33.70 -31.13 -24.04
N ASP A 218 -32.43 -30.97 -24.39
CA ASP A 218 -31.41 -30.42 -23.49
C ASP A 218 -31.68 -28.95 -23.16
N TRP A 219 -32.14 -28.15 -24.13
CA TRP A 219 -32.55 -26.78 -23.87
C TRP A 219 -33.76 -26.72 -22.93
N GLN A 220 -34.80 -27.50 -23.17
CA GLN A 220 -35.97 -27.56 -22.30
C GLN A 220 -35.61 -27.94 -20.84
N LYS A 221 -34.60 -28.80 -20.65
CA LYS A 221 -34.14 -29.21 -19.33
C LYS A 221 -33.33 -28.11 -18.62
N ASN A 222 -32.50 -27.37 -19.36
CA ASN A 222 -31.59 -26.38 -18.80
C ASN A 222 -32.20 -24.97 -18.67
N ASP A 223 -33.16 -24.64 -19.54
CA ASP A 223 -33.87 -23.35 -19.57
C ASP A 223 -35.32 -23.56 -20.08
N PRO A 224 -36.23 -24.03 -19.19
CA PRO A 224 -37.61 -24.33 -19.55
C PRO A 224 -38.41 -23.07 -19.93
N GLU A 225 -38.07 -21.91 -19.36
CA GLU A 225 -38.77 -20.65 -19.64
C GLU A 225 -38.39 -20.09 -21.02
N GLY A 226 -37.10 -20.07 -21.37
CA GLY A 226 -36.65 -19.67 -22.70
C GLY A 226 -37.11 -20.63 -23.79
N PHE A 227 -37.12 -21.93 -23.51
CA PHE A 227 -37.70 -22.92 -24.42
C PHE A 227 -39.21 -22.67 -24.65
N ALA A 228 -39.98 -22.41 -23.60
CA ALA A 228 -41.41 -22.11 -23.72
C ALA A 228 -41.68 -20.84 -24.54
N GLN A 229 -40.86 -19.79 -24.38
CA GLN A 229 -40.94 -18.58 -25.19
C GLN A 229 -40.61 -18.83 -26.67
N ALA A 230 -39.61 -19.68 -26.95
CA ALA A 230 -39.26 -20.08 -28.32
C ALA A 230 -40.37 -20.91 -28.97
N VAL A 231 -41.07 -21.76 -28.21
CA VAL A 231 -42.27 -22.48 -28.67
C VAL A 231 -43.41 -21.50 -28.95
N ALA A 232 -43.69 -20.58 -28.01
CA ALA A 232 -44.79 -19.61 -28.14
C ALA A 232 -44.60 -18.64 -29.31
N SER A 233 -43.35 -18.32 -29.65
CA SER A 233 -43.00 -17.47 -30.79
C SER A 233 -42.90 -18.22 -32.13
N GLY A 234 -43.05 -19.55 -32.14
CA GLY A 234 -42.92 -20.35 -33.35
C GLY A 234 -41.50 -20.39 -33.91
N ALA A 235 -40.47 -20.22 -33.07
CA ALA A 235 -39.07 -20.11 -33.49
C ALA A 235 -38.46 -21.46 -33.96
N PHE A 236 -39.18 -22.56 -33.74
CA PHE A 236 -38.76 -23.90 -34.15
C PHE A 236 -39.29 -24.26 -35.53
N ASN A 237 -38.44 -24.90 -36.35
CA ASN A 237 -38.91 -25.50 -37.59
C ASN A 237 -39.87 -26.67 -37.28
N PRO A 238 -40.96 -26.85 -38.05
CA PRO A 238 -41.78 -28.06 -37.98
C PRO A 238 -40.88 -29.27 -38.24
N ILE A 239 -41.10 -30.32 -37.45
CA ILE A 239 -40.37 -31.59 -37.56
C ILE A 239 -40.96 -32.39 -38.72
#